data_AF-A0A5K7ZFW6-F1
#
_entry.id   AF-A0A5K7ZFW6-F1
#
_cell.length_a   1.000
_cell.length_b   1.000
_cell.length_c   1.000
_cell.angle_alpha   90.00
_cell.angle_beta   90.00
_cell.angle_gamma   90.00
#
_symmetry.space_group_name_H-M   'P 1'
#
loop_
_entity.id
_entity.type
_entity.pdbx_description
1 polymer ?
#
loop_
_entity_poly.entity_id
_entity_poly.type
_entity_poly.pdbx_seq_one_letter_code
_entity_poly.pdbx_strand_id
1 'polypeptide(L)' 'MTLKPEGLHLLLSQPDTSTPKGRRDHALLVLLYDTAARVQEIIDLRVRDVRLEQPATVTL' A
#
# COMPACT_ATOMS: atom_id res chain seq x y z
N MET A 1 5.30 -20.76 2.18
CA MET A 1 4.10 -20.36 1.41
C MET A 1 4.47 -19.13 0.60
N THR A 2 5.17 -19.32 -0.53
CA THR A 2 5.64 -18.23 -1.39
C THR A 2 4.48 -17.79 -2.28
N LEU A 3 3.95 -16.61 -2.02
CA LEU A 3 2.96 -15.95 -2.90
C LEU A 3 3.61 -15.79 -4.27
N LYS A 4 3.05 -16.45 -5.29
CA LYS A 4 3.50 -16.26 -6.66
C LYS A 4 3.07 -14.86 -7.15
N PRO A 5 3.84 -14.22 -8.04
CA PRO A 5 3.54 -12.87 -8.53
C PRO A 5 2.12 -12.73 -9.08
N GLU A 6 1.57 -13.79 -9.69
CA GLU A 6 0.21 -13.76 -10.24
C GLU A 6 -0.87 -13.65 -9.15
N GLY A 7 -0.66 -14.29 -8.00
CA GLY A 7 -1.58 -14.19 -6.86
C GLY A 7 -1.56 -12.80 -6.23
N LEU A 8 -0.41 -12.14 -6.23
CA LEU A 8 -0.29 -10.76 -5.76
C LEU A 8 -1.02 -9.79 -6.69
N HIS A 9 -0.86 -9.92 -8.01
CA HIS A 9 -1.58 -9.09 -8.98
C HIS A 9 -3.10 -9.20 -8.81
N LEU A 10 -3.61 -10.43 -8.57
CA LEU A 10 -5.02 -10.66 -8.29
C LEU A 10 -5.50 -9.98 -7.01
N LEU A 11 -4.66 -9.96 -5.96
CA LEU A 11 -4.98 -9.28 -4.69
C LEU A 11 -4.98 -7.76 -4.85
N LEU A 12 -3.98 -7.22 -5.55
CA LEU A 12 -3.88 -5.79 -5.84
C LEU A 12 -4.98 -5.29 -6.77
N SER A 13 -5.58 -6.16 -7.59
CA SER A 13 -6.70 -5.81 -8.48
C SER A 13 -8.10 -5.91 -7.85
N GLN A 14 -8.23 -6.43 -6.62
CA GLN A 14 -9.54 -6.53 -5.96
C GLN A 14 -10.19 -5.20 -5.55
N PRO A 15 -9.43 -4.18 -5.09
CA PRO A 15 -10.04 -2.93 -4.66
C PRO A 15 -10.62 -2.15 -5.83
N ASP A 16 -11.85 -1.67 -5.68
CA ASP A 16 -12.50 -0.80 -6.67
C ASP A 16 -11.95 0.63 -6.60
N THR A 17 -10.95 0.91 -7.42
CA THR A 17 -10.28 2.22 -7.53
C THR A 17 -11.19 3.35 -8.05
N SER A 18 -12.41 3.06 -8.51
CA SER A 18 -13.40 4.08 -8.84
C SER A 18 -13.94 4.78 -7.57
N THR A 19 -13.97 4.06 -6.45
CA THR A 19 -14.46 4.57 -5.17
C THR A 19 -13.33 5.18 -4.33
N PRO A 20 -13.59 6.23 -3.52
CA PRO A 20 -12.60 6.76 -2.58
C PRO A 20 -12.05 5.70 -1.61
N LYS A 21 -12.92 4.78 -1.17
CA LYS A 21 -12.55 3.68 -0.28
C LYS A 21 -11.61 2.69 -0.98
N GLY A 22 -11.95 2.26 -2.18
CA GLY A 22 -11.11 1.30 -2.90
C GLY A 22 -9.78 1.87 -3.37
N ARG A 23 -9.67 3.18 -3.65
CA ARG A 23 -8.36 3.84 -3.86
C ARG A 23 -7.48 3.78 -2.62
N ARG A 24 -8.04 4.06 -1.44
CA ARG A 24 -7.33 3.95 -0.16
C ARG A 24 -6.87 2.51 0.07
N ASP A 25 -7.77 1.55 -0.09
CA ASP A 25 -7.47 0.14 0.15
C ASP A 25 -6.40 -0.38 -0.84
N HIS A 26 -6.45 0.06 -2.10
CA HIS A 26 -5.40 -0.22 -3.09
C HIS A 26 -4.05 0.38 -2.71
N ALA A 27 -4.02 1.67 -2.33
CA ALA A 27 -2.79 2.33 -1.91
C ALA A 27 -2.16 1.66 -0.67
N LEU A 28 -2.98 1.23 0.30
CA LEU A 28 -2.52 0.50 1.48
C LEU A 28 -1.90 -0.86 1.11
N LEU A 29 -2.51 -1.61 0.18
CA LEU A 29 -1.97 -2.88 -0.29
C LEU A 29 -0.65 -2.71 -1.05
N VAL A 30 -0.55 -1.67 -1.88
CA VAL A 30 0.70 -1.34 -2.59
C VAL A 30 1.79 -0.93 -1.60
N LEU A 31 1.48 -0.09 -0.62
CA LEU A 31 2.43 0.32 0.43
C LEU A 31 2.92 -0.87 1.25
N LEU A 32 2.03 -1.76 1.68
CA LEU A 32 2.38 -3.03 2.34
C LEU A 32 3.38 -3.84 1.53
N TYR A 33 3.13 -3.94 0.23
CA TYR A 33 3.97 -4.73 -0.67
C TYR A 33 5.34 -4.08 -0.91
N ASP A 34 5.36 -2.78 -1.19
CA ASP A 34 6.57 -2.05 -1.60
C ASP A 34 7.55 -1.82 -0.43
N THR A 35 7.03 -1.54 0.76
CA THR A 35 7.85 -1.22 1.95
C THR A 35 8.12 -2.43 2.85
N ALA A 36 7.43 -3.55 2.64
CA ALA A 36 7.39 -4.69 3.56
C ALA A 36 7.06 -4.31 5.03
N ALA A 37 6.37 -3.18 5.21
CA ALA A 37 6.02 -2.64 6.52
C ALA A 37 5.02 -3.54 7.25
N ARG A 38 5.06 -3.47 8.58
CA ARG A 38 4.10 -4.12 9.46
C ARG A 38 2.75 -3.43 9.35
N VAL A 39 1.68 -4.20 9.56
CA VAL A 39 0.30 -3.67 9.57
C VAL A 39 0.14 -2.51 10.56
N GLN A 40 0.82 -2.56 11.71
CA GLN A 40 0.77 -1.48 12.71
C GLN A 40 1.41 -0.18 12.21
N GLU A 41 2.54 -0.26 11.52
CA GLU A 41 3.25 0.91 10.97
C GLU A 41 2.39 1.63 9.91
N ILE A 42 1.59 0.88 9.17
CA ILE A 42 0.72 1.44 8.13
C ILE A 42 -0.56 2.07 8.69
N ILE A 43 -1.14 1.51 9.74
CA ILE A 43 -2.35 2.10 10.35
C ILE A 43 -2.04 3.37 11.16
N ASP A 44 -0.80 3.48 11.67
CA ASP A 44 -0.33 4.66 12.41
C ASP A 44 0.22 5.76 11.49
N LEU A 45 0.37 5.46 10.19
CA LEU A 45 0.89 6.38 9.18
C LEU A 45 0.08 7.67 9.09
N ARG A 46 0.75 8.82 9.17
CA ARG A 46 0.13 10.13 9.00
C ARG A 46 0.56 10.75 7.68
N VAL A 47 -0.24 11.70 7.19
CA VAL A 47 0.05 12.42 5.93
C VAL A 47 1.43 13.08 5.94
N ARG A 48 1.90 13.55 7.11
CA ARG A 48 3.23 14.17 7.29
C ARG A 48 4.39 13.18 7.13
N ASP A 49 4.14 11.88 7.24
CA ASP A 49 5.14 10.83 7.17
C ASP A 49 5.35 10.35 5.72
N VAL A 50 4.53 10.85 4.78
CA VAL A 50 4.58 10.54 3.35
C VAL A 50 5.19 11.71 2.59
N ARG A 51 6.35 11.48 1.97
CA ARG A 51 6.99 12.43 1.06
C ARG A 51 6.83 11.93 -0.38
N LEU A 52 6.01 12.64 -1.16
CA LEU A 52 5.76 12.33 -2.57
C LEU A 52 6.77 12.98 -3.53
N GLU A 53 7.57 13.93 -3.04
CA GLU A 53 8.69 14.50 -3.80
C GLU A 53 9.82 13.50 -3.97
N GLN A 54 10.52 13.53 -5.10
CA GLN A 54 11.64 12.63 -5.34
C GLN A 54 12.81 12.86 -4.34
N PRO A 55 13.42 11.81 -3.79
CA PRO A 55 12.94 10.42 -3.80
C PRO A 55 11.69 10.27 -2.92
N ALA A 56 10.66 9.62 -3.47
CA ALA A 56 9.43 9.35 -2.74
C ALA A 56 9.76 8.41 -1.58
N THR A 57 9.42 8.81 -0.37
CA THR A 57 9.80 8.10 0.87
C THR A 57 8.64 8.11 1.84
N VAL A 58 8.51 7.02 2.59
CA VAL A 58 7.53 6.86 3.65
C VAL A 58 8.29 6.58 4.93
N THR A 59 8.04 7.38 5.96
CA THR A 59 8.61 7.17 7.30
C THR A 59 7.60 6.36 8.11
N LEU A 60 8.03 5.23 8.64
CA LEU A 60 7.21 4.27 9.39
C LEU A 60 7.47 4.37 10.89
#